data_AF-A0AAJ0GK55-F1
#
_entry.id   AF-A0AAJ0GK55-F1
#
_cell.length_a   1.000
_cell.length_b   1.000
_cell.length_c   1.000
_cell.angle_alpha   90.00
_cell.angle_beta   90.00
_cell.angle_gamma   90.00
#
_symmetry.space_group_name_H-M   'P 1'
#
loop_
_entity.id
_entity.type
_entity.pdbx_description
1 polymer ?
#
loop_
_entity_poly.entity_id
_entity_poly.type
_entity_poly.pdbx_seq_one_letter_code
_entity_poly.pdbx_strand_id
1 'polypeptide(L)'
;MELTDLPPEMVVMILESLLWDIWIRRYVHLRTVCLLQSGADPARDVHAHIPDIVYGLPTFDAWDDDFLPRLSWHVGMSSGMVAGLMSSKLKIKPDLRPLTREICWTVQSVQSTHWIAIANEYMYAFAHLAARCLPLPVILKGLSIVPGIAGEKWHNDSGNALVAALYMNKPSVVELFLDRGAPTFCRTISFGAPLTIAACHASPSTFHLMARNAMSIEDGTSKRLAASRLVAALVQAAACDRPEIFCEETWALLVPAYDHGPRRAIQVSIIRSALLAGHVRVIHALSDLLEKHKPIYEVDVQNAQIVWEDRLEVLRPASADNHEGMLSLILGFLEGHRYNKGIEMLLEDASRAGHLNIVRLLLVYNAEHSSIS
;
A
#
# COMPACT_ATOMS: atom_id res chain seq x y z
N MET A 1 26.21 -30.58 11.17
CA MET A 1 27.40 -29.87 10.67
C MET A 1 27.13 -28.41 10.96
N GLU A 2 27.81 -27.87 11.95
CA GLU A 2 27.65 -26.46 12.33
C GLU A 2 28.34 -25.60 11.26
N LEU A 3 27.87 -24.37 11.06
CA LEU A 3 28.46 -23.47 10.05
C LEU A 3 29.95 -23.18 10.32
N THR A 4 30.38 -23.36 11.57
CA THR A 4 31.75 -23.25 12.06
C THR A 4 32.64 -24.41 11.63
N ASP A 5 32.06 -25.54 11.21
CA ASP A 5 32.78 -26.72 10.75
C ASP A 5 33.13 -26.65 9.25
N LEU A 6 32.59 -25.65 8.54
CA LEU A 6 32.80 -25.46 7.10
C LEU A 6 34.09 -24.67 6.82
N PRO A 7 34.79 -24.99 5.71
CA PRO A 7 35.87 -24.14 5.21
C PRO A 7 35.37 -22.70 5.00
N PRO A 8 36.14 -21.66 5.40
CA PRO A 8 35.75 -20.26 5.27
C PRO A 8 35.31 -19.89 3.85
N GLU A 9 35.95 -20.48 2.84
CA GLU A 9 35.65 -20.25 1.42
C GLU A 9 34.26 -20.77 1.04
N MET A 10 33.81 -21.89 1.61
CA MET A 10 32.45 -22.39 1.42
C MET A 10 31.42 -21.54 2.16
N VAL A 11 31.75 -21.05 3.36
CA VAL A 11 30.88 -20.14 4.11
C VAL A 11 30.70 -18.83 3.34
N VAL A 12 31.78 -18.27 2.79
CA VAL A 12 31.74 -17.07 1.94
C VAL A 12 30.89 -17.33 0.69
N MET A 13 31.06 -18.45 -0.01
CA MET A 13 30.22 -18.79 -1.18
C MET A 13 28.73 -18.93 -0.83
N ILE A 14 28.40 -19.59 0.29
CA ILE A 14 27.02 -19.76 0.76
C ILE A 14 26.41 -18.40 1.14
N LEU A 15 27.18 -17.56 1.83
CA LEU A 15 26.77 -16.21 2.18
C LEU A 15 26.64 -15.33 0.95
N GLU A 16 27.56 -15.37 -0.01
CA GLU A 16 27.46 -14.64 -1.27
C GLU A 16 26.23 -15.07 -2.07
N SER A 17 25.90 -16.36 -2.09
CA SER A 17 24.68 -16.86 -2.72
C SER A 17 23.42 -16.37 -1.99
N LEU A 18 23.39 -16.43 -0.65
CA LEU A 18 22.28 -15.92 0.17
C LEU A 18 22.12 -14.38 0.08
N LEU A 19 23.24 -13.65 -0.03
CA LEU A 19 23.30 -12.19 -0.20
C LEU A 19 22.99 -11.75 -1.64
N TRP A 20 23.11 -12.65 -2.62
CA TRP A 20 22.62 -12.45 -3.98
C TRP A 20 21.10 -12.65 -4.07
N ASP A 21 20.56 -13.65 -3.36
CA ASP A 21 19.11 -13.90 -3.29
C ASP A 21 18.37 -12.87 -2.40
N ILE A 22 19.04 -12.35 -1.36
CA ILE A 22 18.52 -11.31 -0.47
C ILE A 22 19.31 -10.03 -0.75
N TRP A 23 18.73 -9.07 -1.49
CA TRP A 23 19.35 -7.82 -1.99
C TRP A 23 20.02 -6.92 -0.91
N ILE A 24 21.14 -7.36 -0.34
CA ILE A 24 21.94 -6.68 0.71
C ILE A 24 23.21 -6.04 0.10
N ARG A 25 23.23 -5.80 -1.23
CA ARG A 25 24.39 -5.22 -1.94
C ARG A 25 24.87 -3.86 -1.38
N ARG A 26 23.99 -3.04 -0.82
CA ARG A 26 24.36 -1.70 -0.31
C ARG A 26 24.92 -1.70 1.12
N TYR A 27 24.63 -2.73 1.92
CA TYR A 27 25.04 -2.75 3.33
C TYR A 27 26.49 -3.23 3.50
N VAL A 28 26.92 -4.18 2.67
CA VAL A 28 28.30 -4.69 2.70
C VAL A 28 29.28 -3.66 2.14
N HIS A 29 28.92 -2.93 1.08
CA HIS A 29 29.82 -1.97 0.44
C HIS A 29 30.23 -0.81 1.36
N LEU A 30 29.34 -0.37 2.27
CA LEU A 30 29.68 0.65 3.26
C LEU A 30 30.69 0.14 4.31
N ARG A 31 30.66 -1.15 4.64
CA ARG A 31 31.54 -1.75 5.64
C ARG A 31 32.88 -2.20 5.06
N THR A 32 32.92 -2.59 3.79
CA THR A 32 34.19 -2.86 3.06
C THR A 32 35.06 -1.59 2.94
N VAL A 33 34.44 -0.41 2.78
CA VAL A 33 35.15 0.88 2.77
C VAL A 33 35.72 1.23 4.16
N CYS A 34 35.05 0.83 5.24
CA CYS A 34 35.57 1.02 6.61
C CYS A 34 36.65 -0.01 7.00
N LEU A 35 36.60 -1.24 6.47
CA LEU A 35 37.58 -2.30 6.75
C LEU A 35 38.93 -2.10 6.04
N LEU A 36 38.97 -1.39 4.91
CA LEU A 36 40.23 -1.03 4.23
C LEU A 36 41.08 -0.02 5.02
N GLN A 37 40.59 0.53 6.15
CA GLN A 37 41.34 1.45 6.99
C GLN A 37 41.99 0.81 8.23
N SER A 38 41.70 -0.45 8.55
CA SER A 38 42.39 -1.17 9.63
C SER A 38 43.14 -2.37 9.06
N GLY A 39 44.47 -2.24 8.94
CA GLY A 39 45.35 -3.26 8.34
C GLY A 39 45.51 -4.54 9.19
N ALA A 40 44.42 -5.24 9.46
CA ALA A 40 44.41 -6.55 10.13
C ALA A 40 43.70 -7.62 9.27
N ASP A 41 44.08 -8.87 9.52
CA ASP A 41 43.78 -10.07 8.71
C ASP A 41 42.26 -10.30 8.51
N PRO A 42 41.73 -10.19 7.27
CA PRO A 42 40.30 -10.15 7.00
C PRO A 42 39.58 -11.49 7.24
N ALA A 43 40.28 -12.62 7.34
CA ALA A 43 39.65 -13.93 7.48
C ALA A 43 39.17 -14.23 8.92
N ARG A 44 39.79 -13.61 9.94
CA ARG A 44 39.42 -13.85 11.36
C ARG A 44 38.26 -12.97 11.83
N ASP A 45 38.07 -11.79 11.27
CA ASP A 45 37.01 -10.85 11.70
C ASP A 45 35.64 -11.14 11.07
N VAL A 46 35.58 -11.81 9.92
CA VAL A 46 34.30 -12.16 9.28
C VAL A 46 33.49 -13.12 10.16
N HIS A 47 34.13 -14.10 10.81
CA HIS A 47 33.45 -15.04 11.71
C HIS A 47 32.97 -14.42 13.02
N ALA A 48 33.64 -13.39 13.55
CA ALA A 48 33.20 -12.67 14.74
C ALA A 48 31.98 -11.79 14.48
N HIS A 49 31.85 -11.25 13.26
CA HIS A 49 30.78 -10.32 12.89
C HIS A 49 29.59 -10.95 12.19
N ILE A 50 29.65 -12.21 11.74
CA ILE A 50 28.47 -12.94 11.25
C ILE A 50 27.40 -13.03 12.34
N PRO A 51 27.72 -13.39 13.60
CA PRO A 51 26.81 -13.24 14.72
C PRO A 51 26.30 -11.80 14.83
N ASP A 52 27.12 -10.75 14.78
CA ASP A 52 26.63 -9.36 14.87
C ASP A 52 25.78 -8.91 13.68
N ILE A 53 25.88 -9.55 12.52
CA ILE A 53 25.04 -9.27 11.33
C ILE A 53 23.72 -10.05 11.41
N VAL A 54 23.77 -11.27 11.96
CA VAL A 54 22.61 -12.14 12.19
C VAL A 54 21.82 -11.73 13.45
N TYR A 55 22.52 -11.26 14.50
CA TYR A 55 22.02 -10.72 15.76
C TYR A 55 21.93 -9.19 15.78
N GLY A 56 22.48 -8.50 14.76
CA GLY A 56 22.24 -7.08 14.48
C GLY A 56 20.95 -6.81 13.70
N LEU A 57 20.13 -7.84 13.51
CA LEU A 57 18.69 -7.63 13.46
C LEU A 57 18.27 -7.00 14.81
N PRO A 58 17.37 -6.01 14.85
CA PRO A 58 17.12 -5.24 16.05
C PRO A 58 16.68 -6.13 17.20
N THR A 59 17.58 -6.37 18.15
CA THR A 59 17.20 -6.97 19.42
C THR A 59 16.61 -5.87 20.28
N PHE A 60 15.28 -5.79 20.31
CA PHE A 60 14.46 -4.89 21.14
C PHE A 60 14.63 -5.05 22.66
N ASP A 61 15.61 -5.86 23.08
CA ASP A 61 15.68 -6.39 24.44
C ASP A 61 16.85 -5.80 25.25
N ALA A 62 17.57 -4.79 24.73
CA ALA A 62 18.61 -4.09 25.47
C ALA A 62 18.01 -2.96 26.32
N TRP A 63 17.84 -3.23 27.60
CA TRP A 63 17.71 -2.22 28.66
C TRP A 63 19.01 -2.20 29.45
N ASP A 64 20.02 -1.49 28.95
CA ASP A 64 21.03 -0.94 29.85
C ASP A 64 20.54 0.45 30.26
N ASP A 65 20.41 0.65 31.57
CA ASP A 65 19.63 1.70 32.25
C ASP A 65 20.01 3.16 31.93
N ASP A 66 21.03 3.42 31.12
CA ASP A 66 21.52 4.78 30.84
C ASP A 66 21.54 5.18 29.34
N PHE A 67 21.14 4.29 28.44
CA PHE A 67 21.11 4.62 27.01
C PHE A 67 19.74 4.33 26.42
N LEU A 68 19.01 5.40 26.11
CA LEU A 68 17.88 5.39 25.16
C LEU A 68 18.22 4.43 24.01
N PRO A 69 17.35 3.47 23.67
CA PRO A 69 17.65 2.51 22.61
C PRO A 69 17.94 3.27 21.33
N ARG A 70 19.22 3.33 20.94
CA ARG A 70 19.69 3.95 19.70
C ARG A 70 19.37 3.01 18.55
N LEU A 71 18.09 2.84 18.31
CA LEU A 71 17.53 2.26 17.10
C LEU A 71 17.72 3.29 15.97
N SER A 72 18.93 3.45 15.45
CA SER A 72 19.13 4.18 14.19
C SER A 72 18.72 3.27 13.04
N TRP A 73 17.42 3.17 12.75
CA TRP A 73 16.93 2.32 11.66
C TRP A 73 17.07 2.97 10.30
N HIS A 74 17.65 2.18 9.40
CA HIS A 74 17.96 2.51 8.02
C HIS A 74 16.68 2.58 7.17
N VAL A 75 16.63 3.53 6.22
CA VAL A 75 15.52 3.79 5.27
C VAL A 75 15.18 2.59 4.35
N GLY A 76 15.87 1.45 4.49
CA GLY A 76 15.78 0.28 3.61
C GLY A 76 15.02 -0.93 4.15
N MET A 77 14.39 -0.88 5.33
CA MET A 77 13.62 -2.03 5.83
C MET A 77 12.37 -2.28 5.00
N SER A 78 12.25 -3.48 4.41
CA SER A 78 11.04 -3.88 3.69
C SER A 78 9.91 -4.27 4.65
N SER A 79 8.66 -4.14 4.20
CA SER A 79 7.49 -4.58 4.98
C SER A 79 7.54 -6.09 5.32
N GLY A 80 8.17 -6.90 4.47
CA GLY A 80 8.43 -8.32 4.75
C GLY A 80 9.40 -8.53 5.92
N MET A 81 10.46 -7.74 6.02
CA MET A 81 11.39 -7.80 7.16
C MET A 81 10.69 -7.40 8.46
N VAL A 82 9.89 -6.33 8.44
CA VAL A 82 9.11 -5.88 9.60
C VAL A 82 8.10 -6.94 10.02
N ALA A 83 7.40 -7.56 9.07
CA ALA A 83 6.44 -8.64 9.35
C ALA A 83 7.13 -9.91 9.91
N GLY A 84 8.30 -10.27 9.38
CA GLY A 84 9.10 -11.40 9.88
C GLY A 84 9.58 -11.18 11.32
N LEU A 85 10.04 -9.96 11.61
CA LEU A 85 10.42 -9.52 12.95
C LEU A 85 9.23 -9.59 13.93
N MET A 86 8.08 -9.05 13.52
CA MET A 86 6.84 -9.14 14.30
C MET A 86 6.44 -10.59 14.57
N SER A 87 6.50 -11.44 13.55
CA SER A 87 6.19 -12.87 13.66
C SER A 87 7.12 -13.60 14.62
N SER A 88 8.40 -13.24 14.66
CA SER A 88 9.35 -13.74 15.65
C SER A 88 8.96 -13.31 17.07
N LYS A 89 8.61 -12.02 17.25
CA LYS A 89 8.23 -11.47 18.56
C LYS A 89 6.86 -11.97 19.05
N LEU A 90 5.95 -12.36 18.17
CA LEU A 90 4.70 -13.06 18.53
C LEU A 90 4.95 -14.43 19.18
N LYS A 91 6.06 -15.09 18.86
CA LYS A 91 6.42 -16.40 19.46
C LYS A 91 7.08 -16.28 20.83
N ILE A 92 7.63 -15.12 21.18
CA ILE A 92 8.46 -14.94 22.37
C ILE A 92 7.77 -13.97 23.33
N LYS A 93 7.14 -14.44 24.40
CA LYS A 93 6.48 -13.57 25.42
C LYS A 93 5.52 -12.53 24.79
N PRO A 94 4.53 -12.93 23.99
CA PRO A 94 3.62 -12.01 23.31
C PRO A 94 2.84 -11.13 24.30
N ASP A 95 2.61 -11.61 25.52
CA ASP A 95 1.88 -10.86 26.54
C ASP A 95 2.64 -9.65 27.06
N LEU A 96 3.96 -9.54 26.85
CA LEU A 96 4.77 -8.43 27.37
C LEU A 96 4.82 -7.21 26.44
N ARG A 97 4.31 -7.32 25.21
CA ARG A 97 4.36 -6.23 24.24
C ARG A 97 2.95 -5.86 23.80
N PRO A 98 2.57 -4.57 23.83
CA PRO A 98 1.20 -4.15 23.54
C PRO A 98 0.67 -4.67 22.19
N LEU A 99 1.47 -4.59 21.13
CA LEU A 99 1.03 -4.97 19.78
C LEU A 99 0.90 -6.48 19.62
N THR A 100 1.82 -7.27 20.18
CA THR A 100 1.71 -8.74 20.12
C THR A 100 0.57 -9.26 20.98
N ARG A 101 0.35 -8.65 22.16
CA ARG A 101 -0.79 -8.95 23.02
C ARG A 101 -2.11 -8.71 22.30
N GLU A 102 -2.23 -7.57 21.62
CA GLU A 102 -3.44 -7.22 20.86
C GLU A 102 -3.73 -8.19 19.72
N ILE A 103 -2.69 -8.60 19.00
CA ILE A 103 -2.82 -9.63 17.96
C ILE A 103 -3.27 -10.96 18.57
N CYS A 104 -2.64 -11.40 19.66
CA CYS A 104 -3.00 -12.63 20.34
C CYS A 104 -4.43 -12.62 20.87
N TRP A 105 -4.87 -11.51 21.48
CA TRP A 105 -6.24 -11.33 21.94
C TRP A 105 -7.23 -11.35 20.79
N THR A 106 -6.97 -10.61 19.71
CA THR A 106 -7.85 -10.63 18.53
C THR A 106 -7.96 -12.06 17.96
N VAL A 107 -6.84 -12.78 17.86
CA VAL A 107 -6.82 -14.18 17.39
C VAL A 107 -7.61 -15.08 18.32
N GLN A 108 -7.46 -14.94 19.64
CA GLN A 108 -8.23 -15.71 20.63
C GLN A 108 -9.73 -15.42 20.55
N SER A 109 -10.10 -14.15 20.40
CA SER A 109 -11.49 -13.72 20.18
C SER A 109 -12.07 -14.42 18.94
N VAL A 110 -11.33 -14.48 17.83
CA VAL A 110 -11.72 -15.21 16.60
C VAL A 110 -11.80 -16.72 16.81
N GLN A 111 -10.83 -17.32 17.52
CA GLN A 111 -10.82 -18.77 17.80
C GLN A 111 -12.05 -19.19 18.62
N SER A 112 -12.42 -18.40 19.63
CA SER A 112 -13.60 -18.66 20.47
C SER A 112 -14.91 -18.66 19.66
N THR A 113 -14.92 -18.02 18.50
CA THR A 113 -16.09 -17.91 17.60
C THR A 113 -16.20 -19.02 16.56
N HIS A 114 -15.45 -20.14 16.67
CA HIS A 114 -15.54 -21.43 15.93
C HIS A 114 -14.42 -21.83 14.95
N TRP A 115 -13.20 -21.26 15.01
CA TRP A 115 -12.11 -21.69 14.10
C TRP A 115 -10.80 -22.01 14.85
N ILE A 116 -10.63 -23.27 15.25
CA ILE A 116 -9.40 -23.76 15.90
C ILE A 116 -8.23 -23.86 14.89
N ALA A 117 -8.52 -24.03 13.60
CA ALA A 117 -7.51 -24.42 12.59
C ALA A 117 -6.68 -23.28 11.96
N ILE A 118 -6.91 -22.00 12.30
CA ILE A 118 -6.39 -20.86 11.50
C ILE A 118 -5.61 -19.82 12.33
N ALA A 119 -5.39 -20.05 13.63
CA ALA A 119 -4.77 -19.06 14.51
C ALA A 119 -3.38 -18.57 14.03
N ASN A 120 -2.55 -19.48 13.54
CA ASN A 120 -1.25 -19.14 12.99
C ASN A 120 -1.35 -18.30 11.71
N GLU A 121 -2.33 -18.57 10.84
CA GLU A 121 -2.55 -17.75 9.64
C GLU A 121 -3.04 -16.35 10.01
N TYR A 122 -3.91 -16.20 11.01
CA TYR A 122 -4.33 -14.88 11.51
C TYR A 122 -3.17 -14.12 12.16
N MET A 123 -2.35 -14.77 12.99
CA MET A 123 -1.16 -14.15 13.56
C MET A 123 -0.21 -13.63 12.47
N TYR A 124 0.00 -14.43 11.43
CA TYR A 124 0.79 -14.04 10.27
C TYR A 124 0.15 -12.86 9.52
N ALA A 125 -1.16 -12.94 9.24
CA ALA A 125 -1.89 -11.86 8.58
C ALA A 125 -1.81 -10.55 9.36
N PHE A 126 -1.96 -10.58 10.69
CA PHE A 126 -1.83 -9.41 11.54
C PHE A 126 -0.41 -8.84 11.57
N ALA A 127 0.62 -9.69 11.57
CA ALA A 127 2.00 -9.23 11.48
C ALA A 127 2.26 -8.48 10.16
N HIS A 128 1.75 -9.02 9.05
CA HIS A 128 1.84 -8.38 7.73
C HIS A 128 1.01 -7.10 7.63
N LEU A 129 -0.20 -7.09 8.19
CA LEU A 129 -1.05 -5.91 8.25
C LEU A 129 -0.42 -4.79 9.06
N ALA A 130 0.08 -5.08 10.26
CA ALA A 130 0.80 -4.10 11.07
C ALA A 130 2.00 -3.53 10.32
N ALA A 131 2.83 -4.38 9.70
CA ALA A 131 3.99 -3.96 8.94
C ALA A 131 3.66 -3.04 7.74
N ARG A 132 2.45 -3.15 7.18
CA ARG A 132 2.01 -2.32 6.04
C ARG A 132 1.21 -1.09 6.44
N CYS A 133 0.43 -1.18 7.51
CA CYS A 133 -0.60 -0.18 7.84
C CYS A 133 -0.23 0.71 9.02
N LEU A 134 0.69 0.27 9.89
CA LEU A 134 1.12 1.07 11.03
C LEU A 134 2.36 1.89 10.69
N PRO A 135 2.43 3.15 11.14
CA PRO A 135 3.67 3.90 11.12
C PRO A 135 4.74 3.14 11.91
N LEU A 136 5.95 3.06 11.38
CA LEU A 136 7.04 2.34 12.00
C LEU A 136 7.24 2.70 13.49
N PRO A 137 7.21 3.97 13.93
CA PRO A 137 7.34 4.32 15.35
C PRO A 137 6.27 3.66 16.25
N VAL A 138 5.06 3.47 15.73
CA VAL A 138 3.96 2.79 16.44
C VAL A 138 4.25 1.30 16.57
N ILE A 139 4.75 0.67 15.50
CA ILE A 139 5.18 -0.74 15.54
C ILE A 139 6.28 -0.91 16.58
N LEU A 140 7.31 -0.06 16.57
CA LEU A 140 8.41 -0.14 17.52
C LEU A 140 7.93 0.03 18.96
N LYS A 141 7.12 1.07 19.24
CA LYS A 141 6.51 1.26 20.56
C LYS A 141 5.69 0.04 20.99
N GLY A 142 4.95 -0.56 20.06
CA GLY A 142 4.13 -1.74 20.30
C GLY A 142 4.90 -3.05 20.48
N LEU A 143 6.13 -3.14 19.97
CA LEU A 143 7.03 -4.30 20.11
C LEU A 143 8.02 -4.15 21.28
N SER A 144 8.19 -2.96 21.82
CA SER A 144 8.95 -2.74 23.05
C SER A 144 8.24 -3.40 24.23
N ILE A 145 9.01 -4.02 25.12
CA ILE A 145 8.49 -4.47 26.42
C ILE A 145 8.14 -3.21 27.20
N VAL A 146 6.94 -3.13 27.75
CA VAL A 146 6.53 -2.01 28.59
C VAL A 146 6.30 -2.52 30.01
N PRO A 147 7.18 -2.20 30.97
CA PRO A 147 6.98 -2.61 32.36
C PRO A 147 5.82 -1.78 32.93
N GLY A 148 4.82 -2.45 33.51
CA GLY A 148 3.82 -1.80 34.35
C GLY A 148 2.63 -1.12 33.65
N ILE A 149 2.53 -1.09 32.31
CA ILE A 149 1.31 -0.58 31.65
C ILE A 149 0.28 -1.72 31.52
N ALA A 150 -0.53 -1.83 32.56
CA ALA A 150 -1.85 -2.44 32.47
C ALA A 150 -2.77 -1.48 31.70
N GLY A 151 -3.12 -1.82 30.46
CA GLY A 151 -4.41 -1.43 29.89
C GLY A 151 -4.51 -0.15 29.08
N GLU A 152 -3.69 0.05 28.03
CA GLU A 152 -4.25 0.72 26.85
C GLU A 152 -5.22 -0.27 26.19
N LYS A 153 -6.54 -0.04 26.35
CA LYS A 153 -7.60 -0.86 25.74
C LYS A 153 -7.62 -0.59 24.22
N TRP A 154 -7.02 -1.48 23.46
CA TRP A 154 -7.20 -1.58 22.01
C TRP A 154 -8.55 -2.26 21.74
N HIS A 155 -9.66 -1.57 22.00
CA HIS A 155 -10.99 -2.17 21.80
C HIS A 155 -11.52 -1.91 20.41
N ASN A 156 -11.33 -2.88 19.51
CA ASN A 156 -12.25 -3.19 18.41
C ASN A 156 -11.96 -4.59 17.81
N ASP A 157 -12.07 -5.65 18.62
CA ASP A 157 -11.70 -7.03 18.25
C ASP A 157 -12.37 -7.50 16.95
N SER A 158 -13.65 -7.21 16.75
CA SER A 158 -14.40 -7.61 15.54
C SER A 158 -13.95 -6.85 14.30
N GLY A 159 -13.63 -5.55 14.44
CA GLY A 159 -13.06 -4.76 13.35
C GLY A 159 -11.67 -5.24 12.95
N ASN A 160 -10.80 -5.53 13.91
CA ASN A 160 -9.46 -6.06 13.65
C ASN A 160 -9.53 -7.46 12.99
N ALA A 161 -10.39 -8.34 13.50
CA ALA A 161 -10.64 -9.66 12.94
C ALA A 161 -11.17 -9.60 11.50
N LEU A 162 -12.10 -8.69 11.22
CA LEU A 162 -12.62 -8.43 9.88
C LEU A 162 -11.49 -7.97 8.94
N VAL A 163 -10.63 -7.06 9.37
CA VAL A 163 -9.48 -6.59 8.58
C VAL A 163 -8.54 -7.75 8.23
N ALA A 164 -8.23 -8.64 9.17
CA ALA A 164 -7.42 -9.83 8.89
C ALA A 164 -8.11 -10.79 7.91
N ALA A 165 -9.41 -11.04 8.07
CA ALA A 165 -10.17 -11.89 7.14
C ALA A 165 -10.16 -11.33 5.70
N LEU A 166 -10.25 -10.00 5.55
CA LEU A 166 -10.17 -9.31 4.27
C LEU A 166 -8.76 -9.41 3.66
N TYR A 167 -7.72 -9.22 4.47
CA TYR A 167 -6.33 -9.38 4.03
C TYR A 167 -6.04 -10.79 3.54
N MET A 168 -6.57 -11.80 4.23
CA MET A 168 -6.44 -13.21 3.88
C MET A 168 -7.40 -13.66 2.77
N ASN A 169 -8.27 -12.76 2.28
CA ASN A 169 -9.31 -13.05 1.30
C ASN A 169 -10.17 -14.27 1.67
N LYS A 170 -10.74 -14.28 2.89
CA LYS A 170 -11.60 -15.36 3.39
C LYS A 170 -13.09 -14.92 3.36
N PRO A 171 -13.80 -15.01 2.21
CA PRO A 171 -15.14 -14.45 2.04
C PRO A 171 -16.16 -14.96 3.07
N SER A 172 -16.19 -16.26 3.34
CA SER A 172 -17.13 -16.84 4.31
C SER A 172 -16.94 -16.33 5.74
N VAL A 173 -15.71 -15.95 6.10
CA VAL A 173 -15.41 -15.38 7.42
C VAL A 173 -15.77 -13.89 7.46
N VAL A 174 -15.58 -13.19 6.34
CA VAL A 174 -16.02 -11.80 6.19
C VAL A 174 -17.53 -11.69 6.34
N GLU A 175 -18.30 -12.51 5.61
CA GLU A 175 -19.77 -12.56 5.71
C GLU A 175 -20.23 -12.79 7.15
N LEU A 176 -19.64 -13.78 7.82
CA LEU A 176 -19.94 -14.08 9.23
C LEU A 176 -19.69 -12.87 10.16
N PHE A 177 -18.62 -12.11 9.94
CA PHE A 177 -18.35 -10.92 10.74
C PHE A 177 -19.35 -9.81 10.43
N LEU A 178 -19.77 -9.64 9.17
CA LEU A 178 -20.79 -8.65 8.81
C LEU A 178 -22.16 -9.00 9.37
N ASP A 179 -22.55 -10.27 9.34
CA ASP A 179 -23.79 -10.76 9.95
C ASP A 179 -23.84 -10.50 11.46
N ARG A 180 -22.67 -10.47 12.11
CA ARG A 180 -22.51 -10.10 13.53
C ARG A 180 -22.37 -8.60 13.78
N GLY A 181 -22.58 -7.77 12.75
CA GLY A 181 -22.52 -6.32 12.86
C GLY A 181 -21.10 -5.75 12.99
N ALA A 182 -20.08 -6.46 12.48
CA ALA A 182 -18.74 -5.91 12.45
C ALA A 182 -18.70 -4.60 11.65
N PRO A 183 -18.03 -3.56 12.16
CA PRO A 183 -18.07 -2.24 11.52
C PRO A 183 -17.30 -2.26 10.20
N THR A 184 -18.00 -2.08 9.07
CA THR A 184 -17.41 -2.04 7.73
C THR A 184 -16.66 -0.75 7.42
N PHE A 185 -17.11 0.35 8.04
CA PHE A 185 -16.65 1.69 7.71
C PHE A 185 -15.65 2.25 8.73
N CYS A 186 -15.58 1.73 9.96
CA CYS A 186 -14.71 2.28 11.01
C CYS A 186 -13.24 1.97 10.75
N ARG A 187 -12.38 2.98 10.92
CA ARG A 187 -10.92 2.75 10.97
C ARG A 187 -10.61 1.97 12.24
N THR A 188 -10.01 0.81 12.09
CA THR A 188 -9.45 0.10 13.24
C THR A 188 -8.30 0.93 13.80
N ILE A 189 -8.13 0.90 15.13
CA ILE A 189 -7.04 1.61 15.79
C ILE A 189 -5.68 1.12 15.26
N SER A 190 -5.61 -0.16 14.90
CA SER A 190 -4.36 -0.87 14.64
C SER A 190 -4.08 -1.21 13.17
N PHE A 191 -5.09 -1.46 12.35
CA PHE A 191 -4.88 -2.12 11.04
C PHE A 191 -5.54 -1.39 9.86
N GLY A 192 -5.99 -0.16 10.07
CA GLY A 192 -6.59 0.68 9.02
C GLY A 192 -8.09 0.45 8.82
N ALA A 193 -8.62 0.97 7.71
CA ALA A 193 -10.04 0.87 7.38
C ALA A 193 -10.34 -0.43 6.64
N PRO A 194 -11.33 -1.25 7.07
CA PRO A 194 -11.68 -2.51 6.42
C PRO A 194 -11.91 -2.38 4.92
N LEU A 195 -12.66 -1.36 4.48
CA LEU A 195 -12.94 -1.13 3.06
C LEU A 195 -11.66 -0.89 2.23
N THR A 196 -10.67 -0.17 2.77
CA THR A 196 -9.38 0.04 2.10
C THR A 196 -8.59 -1.26 2.00
N ILE A 197 -8.59 -2.08 3.04
CA ILE A 197 -7.92 -3.39 3.03
C ILE A 197 -8.61 -4.35 2.05
N ALA A 198 -9.94 -4.33 2.00
CA ALA A 198 -10.71 -5.09 1.03
C ALA A 198 -10.32 -4.72 -0.41
N ALA A 199 -10.17 -3.42 -0.67
CA ALA A 199 -9.80 -2.89 -1.98
C ALA A 199 -8.42 -3.37 -2.45
N CYS A 200 -7.47 -3.57 -1.53
CA CYS A 200 -6.15 -4.10 -1.85
C CYS A 200 -6.14 -5.62 -2.03
N HIS A 201 -6.78 -6.34 -1.11
CA HIS A 201 -6.47 -7.76 -0.87
C HIS A 201 -7.64 -8.72 -1.08
N ALA A 202 -8.88 -8.27 -0.87
CA ALA A 202 -10.04 -9.14 -0.96
C ALA A 202 -10.47 -9.34 -2.42
N SER A 203 -11.25 -10.39 -2.67
CA SER A 203 -11.87 -10.63 -3.98
C SER A 203 -12.81 -9.48 -4.37
N PRO A 204 -13.05 -9.23 -5.68
CA PRO A 204 -13.99 -8.20 -6.12
C PRO A 204 -15.37 -8.36 -5.48
N SER A 205 -15.91 -9.59 -5.42
CA SER A 205 -17.20 -9.89 -4.79
C SER A 205 -17.22 -9.51 -3.30
N THR A 206 -16.16 -9.83 -2.56
CA THR A 206 -16.04 -9.45 -1.14
C THR A 206 -15.91 -7.94 -0.97
N PHE A 207 -15.17 -7.26 -1.84
CA PHE A 207 -15.09 -5.80 -1.84
C PHE A 207 -16.45 -5.15 -2.09
N HIS A 208 -17.21 -5.63 -3.09
CA HIS A 208 -18.53 -5.10 -3.40
C HIS A 208 -19.52 -5.32 -2.26
N LEU A 209 -19.49 -6.50 -1.62
CA LEU A 209 -20.29 -6.79 -0.44
C LEU A 209 -19.95 -5.83 0.72
N MET A 210 -18.67 -5.54 0.95
CA MET A 210 -18.23 -4.52 1.92
C MET A 210 -18.72 -3.11 1.55
N ALA A 211 -18.60 -2.73 0.28
CA ALA A 211 -19.00 -1.42 -0.21
C ALA A 211 -20.51 -1.20 -0.11
N ARG A 212 -21.32 -2.20 -0.49
CA ARG A 212 -22.79 -2.16 -0.33
C ARG A 212 -23.20 -2.00 1.13
N ASN A 213 -22.61 -2.80 2.03
CA ASN A 213 -22.89 -2.69 3.46
C ASN A 213 -22.49 -1.31 4.02
N ALA A 214 -21.37 -0.74 3.57
CA ALA A 214 -20.96 0.61 3.98
C ALA A 214 -21.91 1.71 3.45
N MET A 215 -22.50 1.52 2.27
CA MET A 215 -23.40 2.49 1.63
C MET A 215 -24.88 2.32 2.01
N SER A 216 -25.23 1.22 2.69
CA SER A 216 -26.58 0.96 3.21
C SER A 216 -26.95 1.81 4.44
N ILE A 217 -26.07 2.70 4.90
CA ILE A 217 -26.32 3.57 6.05
C ILE A 217 -27.37 4.62 5.66
N GLU A 218 -28.49 4.66 6.40
CA GLU A 218 -29.66 5.49 6.09
C GLU A 218 -29.46 7.00 6.38
N ASP A 219 -28.53 7.35 7.27
CA ASP A 219 -28.24 8.75 7.61
C ASP A 219 -27.43 9.44 6.49
N GLY A 220 -27.96 10.53 5.94
CA GLY A 220 -27.36 11.27 4.83
C GLY A 220 -25.97 11.85 5.12
N THR A 221 -25.67 12.23 6.37
CA THR A 221 -24.32 12.70 6.73
C THR A 221 -23.32 11.54 6.75
N SER A 222 -23.75 10.39 7.27
CA SER A 222 -22.99 9.15 7.27
C SER A 222 -22.79 8.57 5.87
N LYS A 223 -23.74 8.75 4.95
CA LYS A 223 -23.64 8.32 3.55
C LYS A 223 -22.54 9.06 2.76
N ARG A 224 -22.39 10.37 2.96
CA ARG A 224 -21.29 11.15 2.35
C ARG A 224 -19.91 10.73 2.90
N LEU A 225 -19.83 10.44 4.20
CA LEU A 225 -18.61 9.91 4.80
C LEU A 225 -18.27 8.51 4.26
N ALA A 226 -19.26 7.63 4.11
CA ALA A 226 -19.10 6.32 3.51
C ALA A 226 -18.58 6.42 2.06
N ALA A 227 -19.15 7.32 1.27
CA ALA A 227 -18.70 7.58 -0.09
C ALA A 227 -17.25 8.11 -0.14
N SER A 228 -16.89 9.05 0.72
CA SER A 228 -15.51 9.54 0.85
C SER A 228 -14.53 8.41 1.19
N ARG A 229 -14.92 7.47 2.07
CA ARG A 229 -14.10 6.30 2.41
C ARG A 229 -14.03 5.30 1.27
N LEU A 230 -15.10 5.12 0.50
CA LEU A 230 -15.10 4.30 -0.71
C LEU A 230 -14.14 4.88 -1.76
N VAL A 231 -14.12 6.19 -1.94
CA VAL A 231 -13.13 6.87 -2.81
C VAL A 231 -11.71 6.57 -2.36
N ALA A 232 -11.41 6.73 -1.06
CA ALA A 232 -10.08 6.42 -0.54
C ALA A 232 -9.70 4.95 -0.77
N ALA A 233 -10.66 4.02 -0.66
CA ALA A 233 -10.46 2.62 -0.96
C ALA A 233 -10.17 2.39 -2.46
N LEU A 234 -10.85 3.10 -3.36
CA LEU A 234 -10.61 3.01 -4.81
C LEU A 234 -9.26 3.60 -5.23
N VAL A 235 -8.84 4.71 -4.62
CA VAL A 235 -7.48 5.25 -4.79
C VAL A 235 -6.45 4.17 -4.42
N GLN A 236 -6.68 3.46 -3.31
CA GLN A 236 -5.78 2.40 -2.89
C GLN A 236 -5.85 1.16 -3.81
N ALA A 237 -7.03 0.78 -4.31
CA ALA A 237 -7.18 -0.28 -5.32
C ALA A 237 -6.39 0.06 -6.59
N ALA A 238 -6.46 1.33 -7.03
CA ALA A 238 -5.69 1.82 -8.15
C ALA A 238 -4.18 1.70 -7.93
N ALA A 239 -3.70 2.03 -6.73
CA ALA A 239 -2.29 1.85 -6.35
C ALA A 239 -1.84 0.38 -6.22
N CYS A 240 -2.78 -0.58 -6.20
CA CYS A 240 -2.50 -2.01 -6.01
C CYS A 240 -2.76 -2.84 -7.29
N ASP A 241 -2.91 -2.21 -8.45
CA ASP A 241 -3.28 -2.83 -9.74
C ASP A 241 -4.53 -3.72 -9.67
N ARG A 242 -5.64 -3.17 -9.15
CA ARG A 242 -6.92 -3.89 -9.01
C ARG A 242 -7.97 -3.40 -10.00
N PRO A 243 -7.81 -3.62 -11.32
CA PRO A 243 -8.75 -3.13 -12.33
C PRO A 243 -10.16 -3.70 -12.17
N GLU A 244 -10.29 -4.91 -11.61
CA GLU A 244 -11.56 -5.63 -11.48
C GLU A 244 -12.56 -4.94 -10.54
N ILE A 245 -12.07 -4.04 -9.67
CA ILE A 245 -12.88 -3.27 -8.74
C ILE A 245 -13.56 -2.06 -9.43
N PHE A 246 -13.02 -1.59 -10.54
CA PHE A 246 -13.51 -0.44 -11.29
C PHE A 246 -14.57 -0.89 -12.30
N CYS A 247 -15.78 -1.14 -11.79
CA CYS A 247 -16.92 -1.60 -12.58
C CYS A 247 -18.18 -0.76 -12.32
N GLU A 248 -19.21 -1.00 -13.13
CA GLU A 248 -20.53 -0.36 -13.07
C GLU A 248 -21.14 -0.43 -11.66
N GLU A 249 -20.95 -1.56 -10.96
CA GLU A 249 -21.50 -1.75 -9.62
C GLU A 249 -20.89 -0.78 -8.61
N THR A 250 -19.55 -0.66 -8.58
CA THR A 250 -18.85 0.31 -7.75
C THR A 250 -19.27 1.74 -8.11
N TRP A 251 -19.42 2.01 -9.40
CA TRP A 251 -19.82 3.34 -9.87
C TRP A 251 -21.24 3.70 -9.43
N ALA A 252 -22.18 2.76 -9.52
CA ALA A 252 -23.56 2.90 -9.07
C ALA A 252 -23.68 3.15 -7.56
N LEU A 253 -22.72 2.69 -6.75
CA LEU A 253 -22.68 3.00 -5.32
C LEU A 253 -22.26 4.45 -5.04
N LEU A 254 -21.36 5.01 -5.85
CA LEU A 254 -20.86 6.37 -5.67
C LEU A 254 -21.83 7.43 -6.17
N VAL A 255 -22.48 7.21 -7.31
CA VAL A 255 -23.34 8.21 -7.98
C VAL A 255 -24.41 8.80 -7.03
N PRO A 256 -25.18 8.01 -6.26
CA PRO A 256 -26.23 8.53 -5.39
C PRO A 256 -25.75 9.23 -4.11
N ALA A 257 -24.45 9.19 -3.81
CA ALA A 257 -23.90 9.85 -2.62
C ALA A 257 -23.43 11.28 -2.88
N TYR A 258 -23.37 11.67 -4.14
CA TYR A 258 -23.01 13.01 -4.58
C TYR A 258 -24.16 13.55 -5.42
N ASP A 259 -24.95 14.47 -4.87
CA ASP A 259 -26.14 15.05 -5.51
C ASP A 259 -25.83 15.75 -6.86
N HIS A 260 -24.55 16.08 -7.10
CA HIS A 260 -24.00 16.62 -8.35
C HIS A 260 -22.91 15.71 -8.97
N GLY A 261 -22.91 14.45 -8.55
CA GLY A 261 -22.04 13.38 -9.00
C GLY A 261 -20.64 13.37 -8.33
N PRO A 262 -19.98 12.21 -8.24
CA PRO A 262 -18.64 12.08 -7.63
C PRO A 262 -17.52 12.75 -8.45
N ARG A 263 -17.84 13.57 -9.46
CA ARG A 263 -17.26 13.29 -10.78
C ARG A 263 -15.79 13.65 -10.92
N ARG A 264 -15.37 14.88 -10.59
CA ARG A 264 -14.04 15.37 -11.03
C ARG A 264 -12.91 15.01 -10.08
N ALA A 265 -12.96 15.47 -8.83
CA ALA A 265 -11.87 15.27 -7.85
C ALA A 265 -11.58 13.78 -7.55
N ILE A 266 -12.62 12.94 -7.60
CA ILE A 266 -12.51 11.50 -7.34
C ILE A 266 -11.85 10.80 -8.53
N GLN A 267 -12.27 11.11 -9.76
CA GLN A 267 -11.63 10.59 -10.97
C GLN A 267 -10.15 10.98 -11.02
N VAL A 268 -9.85 12.26 -10.76
CA VAL A 268 -8.47 12.78 -10.73
C VAL A 268 -7.63 12.02 -9.71
N SER A 269 -8.14 11.84 -8.50
CA SER A 269 -7.41 11.14 -7.42
C SER A 269 -7.14 9.67 -7.76
N ILE A 270 -8.14 8.96 -8.30
CA ILE A 270 -8.00 7.54 -8.65
C ILE A 270 -7.05 7.38 -9.84
N ILE A 271 -7.23 8.17 -10.90
CA ILE A 271 -6.37 8.14 -12.09
C ILE A 271 -4.94 8.47 -11.67
N ARG A 272 -4.71 9.57 -10.94
CA ARG A 272 -3.39 9.95 -10.43
C ARG A 272 -2.73 8.83 -9.64
N SER A 273 -3.47 8.13 -8.79
CA SER A 273 -2.93 7.02 -8.01
C SER A 273 -2.54 5.82 -8.87
N ALA A 274 -3.34 5.47 -9.88
CA ALA A 274 -2.97 4.46 -10.86
C ALA A 274 -1.75 4.91 -11.69
N LEU A 275 -1.67 6.20 -12.02
CA LEU A 275 -0.54 6.76 -12.77
C LEU A 275 0.77 6.62 -12.01
N LEU A 276 0.80 7.11 -10.77
CA LEU A 276 2.01 7.13 -9.93
C LEU A 276 2.51 5.70 -9.64
N ALA A 277 1.62 4.71 -9.73
CA ALA A 277 1.95 3.31 -9.57
C ALA A 277 2.25 2.59 -10.91
N GLY A 278 2.09 3.26 -12.06
CA GLY A 278 2.32 2.71 -13.39
C GLY A 278 1.32 1.63 -13.83
N HIS A 279 0.10 1.63 -13.29
CA HIS A 279 -0.88 0.56 -13.46
C HIS A 279 -1.84 0.80 -14.63
N VAL A 280 -1.35 0.51 -15.85
CA VAL A 280 -2.08 0.75 -17.12
C VAL A 280 -3.42 -0.01 -17.19
N ARG A 281 -3.51 -1.21 -16.60
CA ARG A 281 -4.76 -2.00 -16.59
C ARG A 281 -5.89 -1.28 -15.86
N VAL A 282 -5.57 -0.60 -14.75
CA VAL A 282 -6.54 0.19 -13.99
C VAL A 282 -7.04 1.37 -14.82
N ILE A 283 -6.15 2.02 -15.57
CA ILE A 283 -6.53 3.12 -16.45
C ILE A 283 -7.46 2.65 -17.57
N HIS A 284 -7.21 1.49 -18.18
CA HIS A 284 -8.16 0.90 -19.15
C HIS A 284 -9.52 0.58 -18.51
N ALA A 285 -9.54 -0.03 -17.33
CA ALA A 285 -10.81 -0.33 -16.65
C ALA A 285 -11.61 0.96 -16.34
N LEU A 286 -10.92 2.01 -15.91
CA LEU A 286 -11.51 3.34 -15.70
C LEU A 286 -11.98 3.97 -17.01
N SER A 287 -11.19 3.85 -18.07
CA SER A 287 -11.50 4.32 -19.42
C SER A 287 -12.83 3.74 -19.90
N ASP A 288 -12.92 2.40 -19.91
CA ASP A 288 -14.10 1.67 -20.35
C ASP A 288 -15.34 2.04 -19.52
N LEU A 289 -15.16 2.23 -18.21
CA LEU A 289 -16.22 2.65 -17.30
C LEU A 289 -16.70 4.08 -17.59
N LEU A 290 -15.77 5.01 -17.84
CA LEU A 290 -16.10 6.40 -18.15
C LEU A 290 -16.77 6.55 -19.51
N GLU A 291 -16.35 5.78 -20.52
CA GLU A 291 -16.99 5.76 -21.84
C GLU A 291 -18.44 5.28 -21.77
N LYS A 292 -18.71 4.20 -21.02
CA LYS A 292 -20.09 3.70 -20.83
C LYS A 292 -21.00 4.74 -20.19
N HIS A 293 -20.45 5.59 -19.32
CA HIS A 293 -21.19 6.64 -18.65
C HIS A 293 -21.05 8.02 -19.30
N LYS A 294 -20.39 8.16 -20.46
CA LYS A 294 -20.17 9.41 -21.20
C LYS A 294 -21.40 10.36 -21.29
N PRO A 295 -22.63 9.90 -21.63
CA PRO A 295 -23.78 10.80 -21.74
C PRO A 295 -24.17 11.47 -20.42
N ILE A 296 -23.77 10.89 -19.29
CA ILE A 296 -24.00 11.47 -17.96
C ILE A 296 -23.08 12.69 -17.74
N TYR A 297 -21.90 12.73 -18.37
CA TYR A 297 -20.87 13.78 -18.18
C TYR A 297 -20.94 14.93 -19.19
N GLU A 298 -21.51 14.73 -20.36
CA GLU A 298 -21.59 15.77 -21.42
C GLU A 298 -22.42 17.00 -21.01
N VAL A 299 -23.33 16.85 -20.06
CA VAL A 299 -24.20 17.93 -19.56
C VAL A 299 -23.41 19.05 -18.84
N ASP A 300 -22.15 18.80 -18.46
CA ASP A 300 -21.35 19.70 -17.60
C ASP A 300 -20.13 20.34 -18.34
N VAL A 301 -20.08 20.19 -19.67
CA VAL A 301 -18.95 20.56 -20.55
C VAL A 301 -18.88 22.06 -20.86
N GLN A 302 -19.86 22.87 -20.44
CA GLN A 302 -19.80 24.33 -20.61
C GLN A 302 -18.62 24.98 -19.85
N ASN A 303 -17.96 24.26 -18.94
CA ASN A 303 -16.74 24.67 -18.22
C ASN A 303 -15.47 23.91 -18.68
N ALA A 304 -15.23 23.81 -19.98
CA ALA A 304 -14.09 23.07 -20.58
C ALA A 304 -12.69 23.49 -20.08
N GLN A 305 -12.52 24.74 -19.61
CA GLN A 305 -11.25 25.26 -19.10
C GLN A 305 -10.84 24.63 -17.76
N ILE A 306 -11.79 24.41 -16.85
CA ILE A 306 -11.54 23.77 -15.54
C ILE A 306 -11.17 22.28 -15.73
N VAL A 307 -11.71 21.64 -16.76
CA VAL A 307 -11.46 20.22 -17.06
C VAL A 307 -10.00 19.97 -17.46
N TRP A 308 -9.31 20.95 -18.04
CA TRP A 308 -7.92 20.81 -18.48
C TRP A 308 -6.89 21.01 -17.36
N GLU A 309 -7.13 21.93 -16.42
CA GLU A 309 -6.19 22.18 -15.30
C GLU A 309 -6.06 20.95 -14.39
N ASP A 310 -7.17 20.30 -14.08
CA ASP A 310 -7.19 19.06 -13.29
C ASP A 310 -6.58 17.87 -14.04
N ARG A 311 -6.77 17.79 -15.36
CA ARG A 311 -6.15 16.76 -16.20
C ARG A 311 -4.66 16.99 -16.42
N LEU A 312 -4.20 18.23 -16.38
CA LEU A 312 -2.77 18.55 -16.38
C LEU A 312 -2.09 18.03 -15.11
N GLU A 313 -2.75 18.07 -13.96
CA GLU A 313 -2.21 17.50 -12.72
C GLU A 313 -1.90 15.99 -12.86
N VAL A 314 -2.67 15.31 -13.71
CA VAL A 314 -2.54 13.89 -14.03
C VAL A 314 -1.52 13.67 -15.16
N LEU A 315 -1.62 14.43 -16.25
CA LEU A 315 -0.77 14.26 -17.44
C LEU A 315 0.70 14.64 -17.18
N ARG A 316 0.98 15.58 -16.28
CA ARG A 316 2.37 16.01 -15.99
C ARG A 316 3.24 14.89 -15.41
N PRO A 317 2.85 14.19 -14.32
CA PRO A 317 3.56 13.01 -13.85
C PRO A 317 3.70 11.93 -14.94
N ALA A 318 2.63 11.64 -15.68
CA ALA A 318 2.68 10.64 -16.75
C ALA A 318 3.71 11.01 -17.85
N SER A 319 3.82 12.30 -18.16
CA SER A 319 4.81 12.85 -19.09
C SER A 319 6.24 12.76 -18.55
N ALA A 320 6.42 12.99 -17.25
CA ALA A 320 7.72 12.97 -16.57
C ALA A 320 8.23 11.57 -16.22
N ASP A 321 7.36 10.56 -16.15
CA ASP A 321 7.69 9.18 -15.71
C ASP A 321 7.68 8.15 -16.87
N ASN A 322 7.69 8.62 -18.13
CA ASN A 322 7.69 7.79 -19.34
C ASN A 322 6.48 6.86 -19.53
N HIS A 323 5.29 7.28 -19.09
CA HIS A 323 4.08 6.48 -19.23
C HIS A 323 3.35 6.70 -20.57
N GLU A 324 4.01 6.34 -21.68
CA GLU A 324 3.55 6.57 -23.06
C GLU A 324 2.12 6.07 -23.31
N GLY A 325 1.82 4.79 -23.06
CA GLY A 325 0.49 4.23 -23.32
C GLY A 325 -0.63 4.88 -22.49
N MET A 326 -0.27 5.38 -21.31
CA MET A 326 -1.19 6.09 -20.42
C MET A 326 -1.47 7.50 -20.91
N LEU A 327 -0.44 8.18 -21.41
CA LEU A 327 -0.56 9.48 -22.04
C LEU A 327 -1.41 9.39 -23.33
N SER A 328 -1.16 8.39 -24.18
CA SER A 328 -1.96 8.13 -25.39
C SER A 328 -3.44 7.98 -25.06
N LEU A 329 -3.75 7.20 -24.03
CA LEU A 329 -5.13 6.92 -23.63
C LEU A 329 -5.84 8.18 -23.10
N ILE A 330 -5.16 8.96 -22.24
CA ILE A 330 -5.74 10.21 -21.70
C ILE A 330 -5.88 11.28 -22.79
N LEU A 331 -4.93 11.36 -23.73
CA LEU A 331 -5.02 12.27 -24.88
C LEU A 331 -6.11 11.86 -25.87
N GLY A 332 -6.31 10.55 -26.11
CA GLY A 332 -7.44 10.05 -26.91
C GLY A 332 -8.79 10.49 -26.34
N PHE A 333 -8.91 10.53 -25.00
CA PHE A 333 -10.10 11.09 -24.34
C PHE A 333 -10.29 12.61 -24.51
N LEU A 334 -9.26 13.31 -24.94
CA LEU A 334 -9.26 14.75 -25.13
C LEU A 334 -9.54 15.15 -26.58
N GLU A 335 -9.60 14.19 -27.50
CA GLU A 335 -10.00 14.40 -28.89
C GLU A 335 -11.36 15.14 -28.93
N GLY A 336 -11.32 16.38 -29.42
CA GLY A 336 -12.48 17.29 -29.50
C GLY A 336 -12.41 18.54 -28.62
N HIS A 337 -11.46 18.63 -27.67
CA HIS A 337 -11.29 19.82 -26.83
C HIS A 337 -10.03 20.59 -27.22
N ARG A 338 -10.22 21.79 -27.81
CA ARG A 338 -9.13 22.66 -28.25
C ARG A 338 -8.38 23.25 -27.06
N TYR A 339 -7.20 22.74 -26.72
CA TYR A 339 -6.39 23.32 -25.66
C TYR A 339 -4.88 23.15 -25.90
N ASN A 340 -4.27 24.16 -26.52
CA ASN A 340 -2.84 24.13 -26.86
C ASN A 340 -1.94 24.50 -25.67
N LYS A 341 -2.44 25.29 -24.71
CA LYS A 341 -1.64 25.86 -23.62
C LYS A 341 -1.12 24.82 -22.61
N GLY A 342 -1.78 23.66 -22.51
CA GLY A 342 -1.36 22.58 -21.63
C GLY A 342 -0.24 21.71 -22.19
N ILE A 343 -0.20 21.54 -23.52
CA ILE A 343 0.73 20.62 -24.19
C ILE A 343 2.18 21.09 -24.05
N GLU A 344 2.42 22.40 -24.08
CA GLU A 344 3.76 22.98 -23.91
C GLU A 344 4.40 22.55 -22.58
N MET A 345 3.64 22.57 -21.48
CA MET A 345 4.14 22.11 -20.18
C MET A 345 4.44 20.60 -20.17
N LEU A 346 3.61 19.80 -20.83
CA LEU A 346 3.83 18.36 -20.94
C LEU A 346 5.08 18.06 -21.76
N LEU A 347 5.29 18.78 -22.86
CA LEU A 347 6.49 18.71 -23.69
C LEU A 347 7.73 19.11 -22.89
N GLU A 348 7.65 20.17 -22.09
CA GLU A 348 8.74 20.61 -21.21
C GLU A 348 9.10 19.53 -20.19
N ASP A 349 8.12 18.95 -19.51
CA ASP A 349 8.33 17.90 -18.51
C ASP A 349 8.94 16.63 -19.14
N ALA A 350 8.42 16.17 -20.30
CA ALA A 350 8.98 15.02 -21.03
C ALA A 350 10.39 15.28 -21.56
N SER A 351 10.65 16.48 -22.07
CA SER A 351 11.96 16.87 -22.59
C SER A 351 12.99 16.94 -21.47
N ARG A 352 12.60 17.50 -20.31
CA ARG A 352 13.46 17.57 -19.12
C ARG A 352 13.81 16.19 -18.57
N ALA A 353 12.87 15.24 -18.64
CA ALA A 353 13.08 13.85 -18.22
C ALA A 353 13.76 12.98 -19.31
N GLY A 354 13.91 13.48 -20.54
CA GLY A 354 14.55 12.75 -21.65
C GLY A 354 13.66 11.67 -22.30
N HIS A 355 12.34 11.79 -22.21
CA HIS A 355 11.38 10.81 -22.71
C HIS A 355 10.98 11.08 -24.17
N LEU A 356 11.87 10.70 -25.10
CA LEU A 356 11.71 10.99 -26.54
C LEU A 356 10.40 10.47 -27.14
N ASN A 357 9.91 9.31 -26.69
CA ASN A 357 8.64 8.76 -27.20
C ASN A 357 7.46 9.65 -26.82
N ILE A 358 7.42 10.12 -25.58
CA ILE A 358 6.38 11.05 -25.10
C ILE A 358 6.45 12.38 -25.85
N VAL A 359 7.66 12.91 -26.06
CA VAL A 359 7.83 14.14 -26.86
C VAL A 359 7.27 13.96 -28.27
N ARG A 360 7.57 12.84 -28.94
CA ARG A 360 7.03 12.54 -30.27
C ARG A 360 5.51 12.45 -30.27
N LEU A 361 4.95 11.72 -29.31
CA LEU A 361 3.51 11.53 -29.15
C LEU A 361 2.80 12.88 -28.93
N LEU A 362 3.32 13.74 -28.04
CA LEU A 362 2.77 15.07 -27.78
C LEU A 362 2.88 16.00 -29.00
N LEU A 363 3.97 15.92 -29.77
CA LEU A 363 4.13 16.69 -31.01
C LEU A 363 3.16 16.25 -32.10
N VAL A 364 2.95 14.94 -32.27
CA VAL A 364 1.95 14.39 -33.20
C VAL A 364 0.55 14.87 -32.81
N TYR A 365 0.19 14.69 -31.54
CA TYR A 365 -1.10 15.16 -31.01
C TYR A 365 -1.28 16.67 -31.23
N ASN A 366 -0.26 17.47 -30.95
CA ASN A 366 -0.31 18.93 -31.17
C ASN A 366 -0.47 19.27 -32.65
N ALA A 367 0.24 18.60 -33.56
CA ALA A 367 0.17 18.85 -35.00
C ALA A 367 -1.24 18.54 -35.58
N GLU A 368 -1.84 17.43 -35.15
CA GLU A 368 -3.19 17.04 -35.56
C GLU A 368 -4.24 18.07 -35.12
N HIS A 369 -4.08 18.65 -33.92
CA HIS A 369 -5.08 19.55 -33.33
C HIS A 369 -4.82 21.04 -33.58
N SER A 370 -3.62 21.42 -34.02
CA SER A 370 -3.28 22.81 -34.38
C SER A 370 -3.71 23.20 -35.80
N SER A 371 -3.99 22.24 -36.69
CA SER A 371 -4.37 22.47 -38.09
C SER A 371 -5.86 22.83 -38.31
N ILE A 372 -6.69 22.77 -37.27
CA ILE A 372 -8.15 23.00 -37.33
C ILE A 372 -8.52 24.42 -36.80
N SER A 373 -7.54 25.31 -36.66
CA SER A 373 -7.71 26.67 -36.14
C SER A 373 -8.29 27.64 -37.17
#